data_AF-A0A2G4E371-F1
#
_entry.id   AF-A0A2G4E371-F1
#
_cell.length_a   1.000
_cell.length_b   1.000
_cell.length_c   1.000
_cell.angle_alpha   90.00
_cell.angle_beta   90.00
_cell.angle_gamma   90.00
#
_symmetry.space_group_name_H-M   'P 1'
#
loop_
_entity.id
_entity.type
_entity.pdbx_description
1 polymer ?
#
loop_
_entity_poly.entity_id
_entity_poly.type
_entity_poly.pdbx_seq_one_letter_code
_entity_poly.pdbx_strand_id
1 'polypeptide(L)'
;ADCGHIPYGEKTPEFIRERCATIAEFFQLQRAKALVIACNTATVAGIADLRARYPDWPLVGMEPAVKPAAAATRTGVVGVLATTGTLQSAKFAALLDRFAADVHVITQPCPGLVELIETGDLVSPTIRQLLQGYVAPLLAAGCDTIILGCTHYPFLKPLLREMIPASITLIDTGAAVARQLQRFPVSQAVAAGNDPGVHYAHRYRRRCSPAVAAVIG
;
A
#
# COMPACT_ATOMS: atom_id res chain seq x y z
N ALA A 1 -0.91 -14.44 -2.00
CA ALA A 1 -0.61 -13.22 -2.79
C ALA A 1 -0.95 -13.49 -4.25
N ASP A 2 -1.60 -12.56 -4.94
CA ASP A 2 -2.08 -12.75 -6.32
C ASP A 2 -1.03 -12.41 -7.39
N CYS A 3 0.15 -13.02 -7.27
CA CYS A 3 1.35 -12.65 -8.02
C CYS A 3 1.21 -12.80 -9.54
N GLY A 4 0.27 -13.64 -10.01
CA GLY A 4 0.01 -13.82 -11.44
C GLY A 4 -0.74 -12.65 -12.10
N HIS A 5 -1.28 -11.71 -11.31
CA HIS A 5 -2.16 -10.66 -11.81
C HIS A 5 -1.70 -9.24 -11.43
N ILE A 6 -0.63 -9.11 -10.66
CA ILE A 6 0.03 -7.82 -10.40
C ILE A 6 0.82 -7.35 -11.63
N PRO A 7 1.03 -6.03 -11.80
CA PRO A 7 0.57 -4.93 -10.97
C PRO A 7 -0.88 -4.53 -11.24
N TYR A 8 -1.61 -4.19 -10.16
CA TYR A 8 -3.00 -3.73 -10.26
C TYR A 8 -3.12 -2.26 -10.66
N GLY A 9 -2.04 -1.46 -10.55
CA GLY A 9 -2.09 -0.01 -10.75
C GLY A 9 -2.63 0.43 -12.12
N GLU A 10 -2.50 -0.44 -13.13
CA GLU A 10 -2.90 -0.21 -14.52
C GLU A 10 -4.08 -1.10 -14.97
N LYS A 11 -4.65 -1.91 -14.07
CA LYS A 11 -5.79 -2.77 -14.37
C LYS A 11 -7.10 -2.03 -14.14
N THR A 12 -8.17 -2.47 -14.82
CA THR A 12 -9.50 -1.88 -14.64
C THR A 12 -10.04 -2.17 -13.23
N PRO A 13 -10.86 -1.26 -12.66
CA PRO A 13 -11.52 -1.51 -11.38
C PRO A 13 -12.32 -2.81 -11.36
N GLU A 14 -12.99 -3.15 -12.46
CA GLU A 14 -13.79 -4.37 -12.62
C GLU A 14 -12.93 -5.62 -12.46
N PHE A 15 -11.78 -5.66 -13.14
CA PHE A 15 -10.84 -6.76 -13.01
C PHE A 15 -10.33 -6.90 -11.58
N ILE A 16 -9.94 -5.79 -10.96
CA ILE A 16 -9.41 -5.81 -9.58
C ILE A 16 -10.49 -6.29 -8.60
N ARG A 17 -11.76 -5.88 -8.77
CA ARG A 17 -12.89 -6.35 -7.98
C ARG A 17 -13.09 -7.86 -8.10
N GLU A 18 -13.04 -8.40 -9.32
CA GLU A 18 -13.11 -9.84 -9.56
C GLU A 18 -11.99 -10.57 -8.82
N ARG A 19 -10.74 -10.10 -8.96
CA ARG A 19 -9.60 -10.68 -8.23
C ARG A 19 -9.79 -10.62 -6.72
N CYS A 20 -10.24 -9.48 -6.19
CA CYS A 20 -10.55 -9.32 -4.78
C CYS A 20 -11.62 -10.32 -4.31
N ALA A 21 -12.68 -10.54 -5.09
CA ALA A 21 -13.73 -11.50 -4.78
C ALA A 21 -13.21 -12.94 -4.75
N THR A 22 -12.43 -13.36 -5.76
CA THR A 22 -11.81 -14.70 -5.80
C THR A 22 -10.91 -14.95 -4.59
N ILE A 23 -10.07 -13.98 -4.23
CA ILE A 23 -9.14 -14.11 -3.10
C ILE A 23 -9.91 -14.13 -1.77
N ALA A 24 -10.93 -13.29 -1.63
CA ALA A 24 -11.78 -13.24 -0.45
C ALA A 24 -12.53 -14.56 -0.23
N GLU A 25 -13.09 -15.14 -1.31
CA GLU A 25 -13.75 -16.45 -1.27
C GLU A 25 -12.80 -17.57 -0.82
N PHE A 26 -11.57 -17.58 -1.36
CA PHE A 26 -10.55 -18.53 -0.90
C PHE A 26 -10.33 -18.43 0.61
N PHE A 27 -10.15 -17.23 1.17
CA PHE A 27 -9.91 -17.07 2.61
C PHE A 27 -11.15 -17.32 3.47
N GLN A 28 -12.36 -17.09 2.95
CA GLN A 28 -13.59 -17.49 3.62
C GLN A 28 -13.72 -19.00 3.73
N LEU A 29 -13.38 -19.74 2.67
CA LEU A 29 -13.36 -21.21 2.71
C LEU A 29 -12.34 -21.73 3.74
N GLN A 30 -11.24 -21.00 3.95
CA GLN A 30 -10.26 -21.29 5.00
C GLN A 30 -10.68 -20.79 6.41
N ARG A 31 -11.90 -20.26 6.57
CA ARG A 31 -12.43 -19.73 7.83
C ARG A 31 -11.55 -18.65 8.47
N ALA A 32 -10.92 -17.81 7.66
CA ALA A 32 -10.13 -16.70 8.16
C ALA A 32 -11.01 -15.76 9.01
N LYS A 33 -10.51 -15.33 10.17
CA LYS A 33 -11.27 -14.49 11.12
C LYS A 33 -11.34 -13.03 10.70
N ALA A 34 -10.41 -12.59 9.85
CA ALA A 34 -10.36 -11.25 9.27
C ALA A 34 -9.59 -11.25 7.95
N LEU A 35 -9.87 -10.28 7.08
CA LEU A 35 -9.13 -10.04 5.83
C LEU A 35 -8.47 -8.66 5.85
N VAL A 36 -7.21 -8.61 5.48
CA VAL A 36 -6.47 -7.37 5.23
C VAL A 36 -6.13 -7.25 3.75
N ILE A 37 -6.72 -6.26 3.09
CA ILE A 37 -6.41 -5.94 1.70
C ILE A 37 -5.15 -5.09 1.69
N ALA A 38 -3.99 -5.74 1.76
CA ALA A 38 -2.68 -5.13 1.89
C ALA A 38 -2.17 -4.38 0.63
N CYS A 39 -3.04 -4.03 -0.32
CA CYS A 39 -2.73 -3.20 -1.48
C CYS A 39 -3.66 -1.99 -1.51
N ASN A 40 -3.09 -0.79 -1.66
CA ASN A 40 -3.85 0.45 -1.78
C ASN A 40 -4.78 0.39 -3.01
N THR A 41 -4.28 -0.01 -4.18
CA THR A 41 -5.08 -0.14 -5.40
C THR A 41 -6.23 -1.14 -5.22
N ALA A 42 -5.97 -2.32 -4.63
CA ALA A 42 -7.01 -3.32 -4.37
C ALA A 42 -8.05 -2.81 -3.35
N THR A 43 -7.59 -2.08 -2.34
CA THR A 43 -8.47 -1.50 -1.32
C THR A 43 -9.43 -0.50 -1.96
N VAL A 44 -8.93 0.44 -2.76
CA VAL A 44 -9.79 1.46 -3.35
C VAL A 44 -10.77 0.88 -4.36
N ALA A 45 -10.42 -0.21 -5.05
CA ALA A 45 -11.27 -0.84 -6.05
C ALA A 45 -12.32 -1.79 -5.48
N GLY A 46 -11.98 -2.59 -4.45
CA GLY A 46 -12.78 -3.77 -4.08
C GLY A 46 -13.27 -3.86 -2.64
N ILE A 47 -12.81 -3.02 -1.71
CA ILE A 47 -13.17 -3.22 -0.29
C ILE A 47 -14.66 -2.96 0.00
N ALA A 48 -15.29 -2.02 -0.72
CA ALA A 48 -16.70 -1.69 -0.53
C ALA A 48 -17.60 -2.89 -0.89
N ASP A 49 -17.36 -3.48 -2.04
CA ASP A 49 -18.07 -4.66 -2.54
C ASP A 49 -17.88 -5.87 -1.61
N LEU A 50 -16.66 -6.08 -1.12
CA LEU A 50 -16.38 -7.14 -0.15
C LEU A 50 -17.12 -6.92 1.17
N ARG A 51 -17.25 -5.67 1.65
CA ARG A 51 -18.03 -5.35 2.85
C ARG A 51 -19.53 -5.58 2.65
N ALA A 52 -20.04 -5.28 1.46
CA ALA A 52 -21.43 -5.57 1.12
C ALA A 52 -21.69 -7.09 1.04
N ARG A 53 -20.74 -7.86 0.48
CA ARG A 53 -20.85 -9.33 0.36
C ARG A 53 -20.63 -10.07 1.68
N TYR A 54 -19.76 -9.56 2.56
CA TYR A 54 -19.38 -10.18 3.82
C TYR A 54 -19.52 -9.19 5.00
N PRO A 55 -20.75 -8.79 5.38
CA PRO A 55 -20.96 -7.73 6.37
C PRO A 55 -20.42 -8.08 7.76
N ASP A 56 -20.44 -9.36 8.12
CA ASP A 56 -19.99 -9.85 9.43
C ASP A 56 -18.49 -10.20 9.47
N TRP A 57 -17.79 -10.09 8.34
CA TRP A 57 -16.37 -10.42 8.26
C TRP A 57 -15.52 -9.15 8.44
N PRO A 58 -14.62 -9.07 9.43
CA PRO A 58 -13.76 -7.91 9.61
C PRO A 58 -12.83 -7.68 8.41
N LEU A 59 -13.05 -6.58 7.67
CA LEU A 59 -12.28 -6.19 6.49
C LEU A 59 -11.48 -4.91 6.72
N VAL A 60 -10.15 -5.02 6.65
CA VAL A 60 -9.21 -3.91 6.78
C VAL A 60 -8.61 -3.57 5.43
N GLY A 61 -8.64 -2.29 5.07
CA GLY A 61 -8.03 -1.78 3.85
C GLY A 61 -6.81 -0.90 4.13
N MET A 62 -6.00 -0.71 3.10
CA MET A 62 -4.87 0.23 3.08
C MET A 62 -5.31 1.59 2.56
N GLU A 63 -4.75 2.65 3.12
CA GLU A 63 -4.90 4.03 2.65
C GLU A 63 -3.55 4.72 2.69
N PRO A 64 -3.20 5.60 1.74
CA PRO A 64 -1.97 6.38 1.79
C PRO A 64 -1.86 7.18 3.10
N ALA A 65 -0.63 7.46 3.53
CA ALA A 65 -0.35 8.08 4.83
C ALA A 65 -0.60 9.61 4.84
N VAL A 66 -1.76 10.07 4.36
CA VAL A 66 -2.10 11.49 4.19
C VAL A 66 -2.14 12.22 5.53
N LYS A 67 -2.88 11.71 6.51
CA LYS A 67 -2.98 12.32 7.84
C LYS A 67 -1.62 12.56 8.52
N PRO A 68 -0.73 11.56 8.66
CA PRO A 68 0.57 11.80 9.28
C PRO A 68 1.48 12.69 8.41
N ALA A 69 1.32 12.72 7.09
CA ALA A 69 2.07 13.62 6.22
C ALA A 69 1.64 15.08 6.37
N ALA A 70 0.33 15.34 6.41
CA ALA A 70 -0.21 16.66 6.69
C ALA A 70 0.23 17.20 8.07
N ALA A 71 0.38 16.31 9.06
CA ALA A 71 0.90 16.69 10.38
C ALA A 71 2.43 16.86 10.43
N ALA A 72 3.18 16.29 9.50
CA ALA A 72 4.64 16.31 9.49
C ALA A 72 5.23 17.45 8.66
N THR A 73 4.51 17.91 7.63
CA THR A 73 4.98 18.99 6.77
C THR A 73 5.12 20.31 7.52
N ARG A 74 6.17 21.05 7.20
CA ARG A 74 6.48 22.40 7.68
C ARG A 74 6.18 23.44 6.61
N THR A 75 6.36 23.08 5.33
CA THR A 75 6.04 23.96 4.20
C THR A 75 4.55 23.96 3.84
N GLY A 76 3.80 22.98 4.36
CA GLY A 76 2.41 22.75 3.95
C GLY A 76 2.29 22.07 2.59
N VAL A 77 3.39 21.60 1.99
CA VAL A 77 3.39 20.95 0.67
C VAL A 77 3.80 19.48 0.80
N VAL A 78 2.89 18.59 0.41
CA VAL A 78 3.04 17.13 0.52
C VAL A 78 2.98 16.48 -0.85
N GLY A 79 4.04 15.74 -1.22
CA GLY A 79 4.04 14.90 -2.41
C GLY A 79 3.50 13.50 -2.14
N VAL A 80 2.79 12.91 -3.10
CA VAL A 80 2.25 11.54 -3.00
C VAL A 80 2.67 10.72 -4.22
N LEU A 81 3.59 9.78 -4.01
CA LEU A 81 3.95 8.77 -5.00
C LEU A 81 3.00 7.58 -4.84
N ALA A 82 2.14 7.30 -5.83
CA ALA A 82 1.24 6.15 -5.77
C ALA A 82 0.90 5.63 -7.18
N THR A 83 0.18 4.50 -7.24
CA THR A 83 -0.34 3.96 -8.51
C THR A 83 -1.46 4.85 -9.05
N THR A 84 -1.60 4.88 -10.38
CA THR A 84 -2.65 5.64 -11.08
C THR A 84 -4.04 5.32 -10.54
N GLY A 85 -4.39 4.03 -10.43
CA GLY A 85 -5.68 3.61 -9.89
C GLY A 85 -5.93 4.05 -8.43
N THR A 86 -4.88 4.21 -7.61
CA THR A 86 -5.04 4.75 -6.26
C THR A 86 -5.39 6.23 -6.31
N LEU A 87 -4.63 7.01 -7.09
CA LEU A 87 -4.77 8.48 -7.17
C LEU A 87 -6.07 8.93 -7.81
N GLN A 88 -6.61 8.16 -8.77
CA GLN A 88 -7.87 8.46 -9.44
C GLN A 88 -9.13 8.04 -8.65
N SER A 89 -8.97 7.39 -7.49
CA SER A 89 -10.10 6.82 -6.76
C SER A 89 -10.86 7.87 -5.94
N ALA A 90 -12.20 7.73 -5.87
CA ALA A 90 -13.04 8.52 -4.98
C ALA A 90 -12.64 8.35 -3.50
N LYS A 91 -12.12 7.18 -3.14
CA LYS A 91 -11.62 6.91 -1.78
C LYS A 91 -10.39 7.75 -1.45
N PHE A 92 -9.48 7.95 -2.40
CA PHE A 92 -8.34 8.83 -2.20
C PHE A 92 -8.76 10.31 -2.16
N ALA A 93 -9.70 10.73 -3.01
CA ALA A 93 -10.28 12.08 -2.93
C ALA A 93 -10.89 12.36 -1.54
N ALA A 94 -11.74 11.46 -1.03
CA ALA A 94 -12.32 11.58 0.31
C ALA A 94 -11.26 11.59 1.44
N LEU A 95 -10.13 10.94 1.23
CA LEU A 95 -9.01 10.96 2.17
C LEU A 95 -8.33 12.34 2.20
N LEU A 96 -8.18 12.99 1.04
CA LEU A 96 -7.67 14.36 0.95
C LEU A 96 -8.62 15.34 1.61
N ASP A 97 -9.92 15.28 1.28
CA ASP A 97 -10.94 16.17 1.85
C ASP A 97 -10.95 16.12 3.39
N ARG A 98 -10.72 14.93 3.95
CA ARG A 98 -10.78 14.71 5.40
C ARG A 98 -9.52 15.14 6.14
N PHE A 99 -8.34 15.03 5.54
CA PHE A 99 -7.06 15.13 6.26
C PHE A 99 -6.05 16.10 5.65
N ALA A 100 -6.36 16.70 4.51
CA ALA A 100 -5.45 17.58 3.79
C ALA A 100 -6.05 18.97 3.51
N ALA A 101 -7.07 19.40 4.27
CA ALA A 101 -7.72 20.70 4.07
C ALA A 101 -6.74 21.89 4.16
N ASP A 102 -5.71 21.79 5.00
CA ASP A 102 -4.75 22.87 5.26
C ASP A 102 -3.38 22.66 4.57
N VAL A 103 -3.25 21.66 3.69
CA VAL A 103 -1.97 21.35 3.01
C VAL A 103 -2.17 21.20 1.51
N HIS A 104 -1.19 21.67 0.74
CA HIS A 104 -1.15 21.48 -0.70
C HIS A 104 -0.60 20.08 -1.02
N VAL A 105 -1.47 19.19 -1.51
CA VAL A 105 -1.10 17.83 -1.89
C VAL A 105 -0.84 17.73 -3.38
N ILE A 106 0.33 17.24 -3.74
CA ILE A 106 0.77 17.02 -5.12
C ILE A 106 0.82 15.53 -5.38
N THR A 107 -0.04 15.06 -6.28
CA THR A 107 -0.16 13.65 -6.63
C THR A 107 0.70 13.31 -7.83
N GLN A 108 1.53 12.28 -7.70
CA GLN A 108 2.41 11.83 -8.77
C GLN A 108 2.17 10.33 -9.04
N PRO A 109 1.54 9.99 -10.17
CA PRO A 109 1.46 8.59 -10.61
C PRO A 109 2.86 8.09 -11.00
N CYS A 110 3.14 6.84 -10.65
CA CYS A 110 4.45 6.20 -10.88
C CYS A 110 4.33 4.89 -11.70
N PRO A 111 3.91 4.94 -12.98
CA PRO A 111 3.84 3.75 -13.84
C PRO A 111 5.23 3.10 -14.04
N GLY A 112 5.28 1.80 -14.30
CA GLY A 112 6.53 1.06 -14.49
C GLY A 112 7.37 0.80 -13.22
N LEU A 113 7.09 1.50 -12.11
CA LEU A 113 7.90 1.40 -10.89
C LEU A 113 7.66 0.08 -10.15
N VAL A 114 6.42 -0.43 -10.16
CA VAL A 114 6.07 -1.69 -9.49
C VAL A 114 6.69 -2.88 -10.22
N GLU A 115 6.66 -2.83 -11.55
CA GLU A 115 7.22 -3.82 -12.47
C GLU A 115 8.72 -4.00 -12.22
N LEU A 116 9.48 -2.91 -12.12
CA LEU A 116 10.91 -2.96 -11.83
C LEU A 116 11.18 -3.53 -10.43
N ILE A 117 10.45 -3.07 -9.41
CA ILE A 117 10.61 -3.59 -8.04
C ILE A 117 10.34 -5.10 -7.98
N GLU A 118 9.32 -5.59 -8.67
CA GLU A 118 8.96 -7.01 -8.70
C GLU A 118 9.97 -7.89 -9.46
N THR A 119 10.70 -7.32 -10.41
CA THR A 119 11.87 -8.01 -11.03
C THR A 119 13.12 -7.99 -10.15
N GLY A 120 13.06 -7.30 -9.00
CA GLY A 120 14.17 -7.13 -8.07
C GLY A 120 15.11 -5.98 -8.42
N ASP A 121 14.75 -5.15 -9.38
CA ASP A 121 15.51 -3.96 -9.73
C ASP A 121 15.19 -2.82 -8.76
N LEU A 122 16.15 -2.49 -7.90
CA LEU A 122 16.04 -1.43 -6.90
C LEU A 122 17.08 -0.32 -7.08
N VAL A 123 18.03 -0.47 -8.00
CA VAL A 123 19.23 0.38 -8.08
C VAL A 123 19.71 0.67 -9.51
N SER A 124 19.11 0.06 -10.54
CA SER A 124 19.57 0.27 -11.92
C SER A 124 19.46 1.74 -12.36
N PRO A 125 20.21 2.13 -13.41
CA PRO A 125 20.01 3.42 -14.06
C PRO A 125 18.57 3.66 -14.50
N THR A 126 17.85 2.61 -14.94
CA THR A 126 16.47 2.68 -15.40
C THR A 126 15.52 3.09 -14.27
N ILE A 127 15.57 2.40 -13.12
CA ILE A 127 14.69 2.74 -11.99
C ILE A 127 15.05 4.11 -11.40
N ARG A 128 16.34 4.46 -11.38
CA ARG A 128 16.80 5.78 -10.96
C ARG A 128 16.25 6.88 -11.86
N GLN A 129 16.27 6.70 -13.18
CA GLN A 129 15.74 7.68 -14.13
C GLN A 129 14.23 7.88 -13.98
N LEU A 130 13.45 6.79 -13.85
CA LEU A 130 12.01 6.89 -13.60
C LEU A 130 11.73 7.63 -12.29
N LEU A 131 12.41 7.23 -11.22
CA LEU A 131 12.23 7.82 -9.90
C LEU A 131 12.60 9.31 -9.88
N GLN A 132 13.66 9.70 -10.61
CA GLN A 132 14.04 11.10 -10.78
C GLN A 132 12.92 11.89 -11.46
N GLY A 133 12.33 11.34 -12.53
CA GLY A 133 11.21 11.95 -13.24
C GLY A 133 9.97 12.15 -12.36
N TYR A 134 9.72 11.24 -11.42
CA TYR A 134 8.59 11.35 -10.49
C TYR A 134 8.86 12.30 -9.33
N VAL A 135 10.09 12.35 -8.83
CA VAL A 135 10.42 13.15 -7.65
C VAL A 135 10.72 14.61 -8.00
N ALA A 136 11.32 14.88 -9.16
CA ALA A 136 11.72 16.24 -9.53
C ALA A 136 10.56 17.26 -9.53
N PRO A 137 9.36 16.94 -10.06
CA PRO A 137 8.20 17.84 -9.98
C PRO A 137 7.77 18.16 -8.55
N LEU A 138 7.84 17.17 -7.64
CA LEU A 138 7.48 17.35 -6.23
C LEU A 138 8.45 18.29 -5.53
N LEU A 139 9.75 18.11 -5.77
CA LEU A 139 10.79 18.98 -5.21
C LEU A 139 10.70 20.40 -5.77
N ALA A 140 10.45 20.54 -7.07
CA ALA A 140 10.30 21.84 -7.73
C ALA A 140 9.12 22.64 -7.16
N ALA A 141 8.07 21.95 -6.70
CA ALA A 141 6.92 22.56 -6.05
C ALA A 141 7.12 22.82 -4.55
N GLY A 142 8.30 22.56 -4.00
CA GLY A 142 8.63 22.87 -2.60
C GLY A 142 8.07 21.87 -1.58
N CYS A 143 7.79 20.63 -2.00
CA CYS A 143 7.40 19.58 -1.05
C CYS A 143 8.52 19.33 -0.05
N ASP A 144 8.17 19.19 1.23
CA ASP A 144 9.11 18.77 2.28
C ASP A 144 8.79 17.37 2.84
N THR A 145 7.69 16.79 2.38
CA THR A 145 7.17 15.50 2.84
C THR A 145 6.67 14.72 1.63
N ILE A 146 7.13 13.47 1.48
CA ILE A 146 6.71 12.56 0.40
C ILE A 146 6.10 11.29 1.00
N ILE A 147 4.88 10.99 0.58
CA ILE A 147 4.16 9.76 0.88
C ILE A 147 4.54 8.68 -0.13
N LEU A 148 4.95 7.52 0.37
CA LEU A 148 5.12 6.28 -0.36
C LEU A 148 3.77 5.52 -0.33
N GLY A 149 2.87 5.88 -1.25
CA GLY A 149 1.48 5.45 -1.30
C GLY A 149 1.23 4.08 -1.95
N CYS A 150 2.28 3.30 -2.19
CA CYS A 150 2.23 1.92 -2.66
C CYS A 150 3.07 1.04 -1.74
N THR A 151 2.62 -0.18 -1.49
CA THR A 151 3.32 -1.17 -0.66
C THR A 151 4.71 -1.55 -1.15
N HIS A 152 5.03 -1.28 -2.42
CA HIS A 152 6.34 -1.54 -3.01
C HIS A 152 7.33 -0.41 -2.75
N TYR A 153 6.86 0.82 -2.65
CA TYR A 153 7.74 2.00 -2.65
C TYR A 153 8.63 2.13 -1.40
N PRO A 154 8.30 1.56 -0.21
CA PRO A 154 9.24 1.48 0.90
C PRO A 154 10.59 0.83 0.55
N PHE A 155 10.64 -0.10 -0.42
CA PHE A 155 11.89 -0.71 -0.87
C PHE A 155 12.84 0.28 -1.57
N LEU A 156 12.31 1.39 -2.08
CA LEU A 156 13.09 2.43 -2.74
C LEU A 156 13.61 3.51 -1.79
N LYS A 157 13.33 3.42 -0.48
CA LYS A 157 13.83 4.40 0.49
C LYS A 157 15.36 4.59 0.42
N PRO A 158 16.20 3.54 0.34
CA PRO A 158 17.65 3.74 0.23
C PRO A 158 18.02 4.57 -0.99
N LEU A 159 17.48 4.22 -2.17
CA LEU A 159 17.72 4.94 -3.42
C LEU A 159 17.21 6.39 -3.35
N LEU A 160 16.00 6.61 -2.81
CA LEU A 160 15.44 7.95 -2.60
C LEU A 160 16.35 8.81 -1.73
N ARG A 161 16.94 8.24 -0.67
CA ARG A 161 17.83 8.98 0.24
C ARG A 161 19.13 9.43 -0.41
N GLU A 162 19.58 8.77 -1.47
CA GLU A 162 20.70 9.23 -2.28
C GLU A 162 20.30 10.35 -3.26
N MET A 163 19.02 10.43 -3.63
CA MET A 163 18.52 11.29 -4.71
C MET A 163 17.90 12.60 -4.22
N ILE A 164 17.34 12.60 -3.00
CA ILE A 164 16.57 13.74 -2.47
C ILE A 164 17.28 14.39 -1.28
N PRO A 165 17.03 15.68 -1.03
CA PRO A 165 17.58 16.36 0.14
C PRO A 165 17.22 15.63 1.45
N ALA A 166 18.16 15.58 2.40
CA ALA A 166 17.95 14.94 3.70
C ALA A 166 16.81 15.60 4.52
N SER A 167 16.47 16.86 4.21
CA SER A 167 15.35 17.59 4.80
C SER A 167 13.98 17.02 4.42
N ILE A 168 13.88 16.23 3.35
CA ILE A 168 12.61 15.64 2.91
C ILE A 168 12.23 14.47 3.82
N THR A 169 11.03 14.54 4.39
CA THR A 169 10.45 13.46 5.20
C THR A 169 9.81 12.42 4.29
N LEU A 170 10.19 11.14 4.44
CA LEU A 170 9.56 10.03 3.71
C LEU A 170 8.62 9.28 4.65
N ILE A 171 7.35 9.14 4.27
CA ILE A 171 6.33 8.49 5.08
C ILE A 171 5.71 7.32 4.31
N ASP A 172 5.55 6.18 4.98
CA ASP A 172 4.83 5.03 4.44
C ASP A 172 3.76 4.52 5.42
N THR A 173 2.96 3.57 4.96
CA THR A 173 1.83 2.99 5.69
C THR A 173 2.17 1.69 6.41
N GLY A 174 3.39 1.15 6.26
CA GLY A 174 3.77 -0.18 6.76
C GLY A 174 3.65 -0.30 8.27
N ALA A 175 4.19 0.67 9.01
CA ALA A 175 4.13 0.67 10.47
C ALA A 175 2.70 0.89 11.01
N ALA A 176 1.87 1.66 10.31
CA ALA A 176 0.48 1.90 10.71
C ALA A 176 -0.38 0.64 10.59
N VAL A 177 -0.12 -0.16 9.55
CA VAL A 177 -0.86 -1.38 9.26
C VAL A 177 -0.48 -2.49 10.22
N ALA A 178 0.81 -2.63 10.54
CA ALA A 178 1.28 -3.55 11.57
C ALA A 178 0.59 -3.28 12.93
N ARG A 179 0.44 -2.00 13.33
CA ARG A 179 -0.28 -1.62 14.55
C ARG A 179 -1.78 -1.89 14.48
N GLN A 180 -2.42 -1.67 13.33
CA GLN A 180 -3.86 -1.96 13.17
C GLN A 180 -4.13 -3.47 13.25
N LEU A 181 -3.23 -4.28 12.72
CA LEU A 181 -3.29 -5.74 12.81
C LEU A 181 -3.21 -6.25 14.26
N GLN A 182 -2.40 -5.64 15.11
CA GLN A 182 -2.29 -5.99 16.54
C GLN A 182 -3.58 -5.75 17.34
N ARG A 183 -4.54 -4.97 16.82
CA ARG A 183 -5.83 -4.70 17.47
C ARG A 183 -6.84 -5.83 17.26
N PHE A 184 -6.58 -6.74 16.32
CA PHE A 184 -7.36 -7.96 16.19
C PHE A 184 -6.81 -8.99 17.18
N PRO A 185 -7.63 -9.54 18.09
CA PRO A 185 -7.17 -10.52 19.06
C PRO A 185 -6.69 -11.77 18.32
N VAL A 186 -5.38 -11.90 18.17
CA VAL A 186 -4.72 -13.17 17.89
C VAL A 186 -4.52 -13.82 19.24
N SER A 187 -5.22 -14.91 19.50
CA SER A 187 -4.96 -15.75 20.67
C SER A 187 -3.47 -16.09 20.70
N GLN A 188 -2.77 -15.65 21.75
CA GLN A 188 -1.37 -15.98 22.01
C GLN A 188 -1.27 -17.50 22.27
N ALA A 189 -1.07 -18.27 21.22
CA ALA A 189 -0.72 -19.68 21.30
C ALA A 189 0.39 -19.98 20.29
N VAL A 190 1.54 -19.30 20.41
CA VAL A 190 2.79 -19.76 19.81
C VAL A 190 3.95 -19.38 20.73
N ALA A 191 4.05 -20.06 21.85
CA ALA A 191 5.31 -20.20 22.58
C ALA A 191 5.57 -21.70 22.73
N ALA A 192 6.59 -22.17 22.01
CA ALA A 192 7.19 -23.50 22.06
C ALA A 192 6.32 -24.71 21.62
N GLY A 193 6.71 -25.32 20.50
CA GLY A 193 6.34 -26.70 20.15
C GLY A 193 5.46 -26.84 18.91
N ASN A 194 5.99 -27.54 17.90
CA ASN A 194 5.36 -28.09 16.70
C ASN A 194 3.85 -27.84 16.46
N ASP A 195 3.58 -27.04 15.41
CA ASP A 195 2.38 -26.97 14.56
C ASP A 195 0.98 -27.12 15.23
N PRO A 196 0.23 -26.00 15.34
CA PRO A 196 -0.86 -25.73 14.40
C PRO A 196 -0.83 -24.27 13.94
N GLY A 197 -0.35 -24.08 12.71
CA GLY A 197 0.10 -22.80 12.16
C GLY A 197 -0.92 -21.66 12.21
N VAL A 198 -0.55 -20.62 12.96
CA VAL A 198 -0.70 -19.24 12.47
C VAL A 198 -0.06 -19.22 11.08
N HIS A 199 -0.85 -19.43 10.03
CA HIS A 199 -0.38 -19.22 8.67
C HIS A 199 -0.37 -17.71 8.42
N TYR A 200 0.66 -17.06 8.96
CA TYR A 200 1.27 -16.01 8.16
C TYR A 200 1.63 -16.68 6.84
N ALA A 201 0.88 -16.42 5.77
CA ALA A 201 1.40 -16.57 4.43
C ALA A 201 2.49 -15.50 4.18
N HIS A 202 3.41 -15.30 5.14
CA HIS A 202 4.72 -14.71 4.95
C HIS A 202 5.64 -15.76 4.33
N ARG A 203 5.31 -16.20 3.11
CA ARG A 203 6.39 -16.50 2.19
C ARG A 203 6.88 -15.16 1.67
N TYR A 204 7.86 -14.58 2.37
CA TYR A 204 8.91 -13.82 1.68
C TYR A 204 9.63 -14.80 0.73
N ARG A 205 8.94 -15.25 -0.33
CA ARG A 205 9.64 -15.50 -1.57
C ARG A 205 10.09 -14.11 -1.98
N ARG A 206 11.39 -13.90 -2.15
CA ARG A 206 12.05 -12.62 -2.47
C ARG A 206 11.57 -11.95 -3.79
N ARG A 207 10.37 -12.25 -4.29
CA ARG A 207 9.87 -11.96 -5.64
C ARG A 207 8.38 -11.61 -5.73
N CYS A 208 7.66 -11.39 -4.62
CA CYS A 208 6.26 -10.96 -4.71
C CYS A 208 5.76 -10.26 -3.43
N SER A 209 5.28 -9.03 -3.57
CA SER A 209 4.59 -8.31 -2.49
C SER A 209 3.13 -8.82 -2.34
N PRO A 210 2.62 -9.05 -1.11
CA PRO A 210 1.27 -9.55 -0.95
C PRO A 210 0.22 -8.47 -1.22
N ALA A 211 -0.54 -8.62 -2.31
CA ALA A 211 -1.67 -7.74 -2.62
C ALA A 211 -2.83 -7.85 -1.60
N VAL A 212 -2.98 -9.02 -0.96
CA VAL A 212 -4.01 -9.34 0.05
C VAL A 212 -3.41 -10.34 1.05
N ALA A 213 -3.69 -10.13 2.33
CA ALA A 213 -3.30 -10.99 3.44
C ALA A 213 -4.53 -11.29 4.33
N ALA A 214 -4.56 -12.42 5.02
CA ALA A 214 -5.64 -12.78 5.93
C ALA A 214 -5.07 -13.24 7.28
N VAL A 215 -5.84 -13.03 8.35
CA VAL A 215 -5.53 -13.59 9.67
C VAL A 215 -6.34 -14.88 9.81
N ILE A 216 -5.64 -16.00 9.73
CA ILE A 216 -6.18 -17.34 9.96
C ILE A 216 -5.84 -17.69 11.40
N GLY A 217 -6.83 -18.17 12.16
CA GLY A 217 -6.61 -18.66 13.51
C GLY A 217 -7.75 -19.51 13.99
#